data_AF-A0A147ILF5-F1
#
_entry.id   AF-A0A147ILF5-F1
#
_cell.length_a   1.000
_cell.length_b   1.000
_cell.length_c   1.000
_cell.angle_alpha   90.00
_cell.angle_beta   90.00
_cell.angle_gamma   90.00
#
_symmetry.space_group_name_H-M   'P 1'
#
loop_
_entity.id
_entity.type
_entity.pdbx_description
1 polymer ?
#
loop_
_entity_poly.entity_id
_entity_poly.type
_entity_poly.pdbx_seq_one_letter_code
_entity_poly.pdbx_strand_id
1 'polypeptide(L)'
;MIAALILQASITGPLPDDVWADMTYGPSLAYSSETVAFLRDETSSMADPRILRMTLRRHGKPTVTTWADSRTCPGAAEAVRHLQFIPMPTPSLPSNATALILDGVGYRVRFRAHYGSEIGFPLELNSNAGTPLAEWVNRTRVMLKPCWTMTRPEKDV
;
A
#
# COMPACT_ATOMS: atom_id res chain seq x y z
N MET A 1 1.52 22.11 28.01
CA MET A 1 2.02 21.26 26.89
C MET A 1 0.81 20.66 26.20
N ILE A 2 0.43 21.20 25.04
CA ILE A 2 -0.70 20.68 24.26
C ILE A 2 -0.18 19.47 23.49
N ALA A 3 -0.60 18.28 23.91
CA ALA A 3 -0.42 17.05 23.15
C ALA A 3 -1.26 17.18 21.87
N ALA A 4 -0.61 17.51 20.75
CA ALA A 4 -1.21 17.37 19.44
C ALA A 4 -1.26 15.87 19.11
N LEU A 5 -2.30 15.18 19.59
CA LEU A 5 -2.76 13.95 18.96
C LEU A 5 -3.18 14.33 17.54
N ILE A 6 -2.28 14.17 16.59
CA ILE A 6 -2.65 14.15 15.18
C ILE A 6 -3.44 12.86 15.02
N LEU A 7 -4.76 13.02 15.01
CA LEU A 7 -5.72 12.00 14.64
C LEU A 7 -5.44 11.64 13.18
N GLN A 8 -4.43 10.80 12.93
CA GLN A 8 -4.42 9.99 11.74
C GLN A 8 -5.71 9.19 11.88
N ALA A 9 -6.72 9.51 11.07
CA ALA A 9 -7.77 8.57 10.78
C ALA A 9 -7.09 7.43 10.03
N SER A 10 -6.39 6.59 10.79
CA SER A 10 -5.85 5.33 10.36
C SER A 10 -7.03 4.64 9.72
N ILE A 11 -6.85 4.17 8.50
CA ILE A 11 -7.74 3.16 7.94
C ILE A 11 -7.39 1.87 8.71
N THR A 12 -7.64 1.85 10.02
CA THR A 12 -7.53 0.72 10.96
C THR A 12 -8.73 -0.20 10.77
N GLY A 13 -9.07 -0.45 9.51
CA GLY A 13 -9.94 -1.54 9.12
C GLY A 13 -9.10 -2.74 8.72
N PRO A 14 -9.63 -3.96 8.81
CA PRO A 14 -8.99 -5.12 8.22
C PRO A 14 -8.71 -4.87 6.73
N LEU A 15 -7.69 -5.55 6.19
CA LEU A 15 -7.49 -5.59 4.75
C LEU A 15 -8.75 -6.21 4.11
N PRO A 16 -9.39 -5.57 3.11
CA PRO A 16 -10.58 -6.11 2.48
C PRO A 16 -10.36 -7.52 1.92
N ASP A 17 -11.42 -8.32 1.84
CA ASP A 17 -11.31 -9.71 1.37
C ASP A 17 -10.94 -9.82 -0.11
N ASP A 18 -11.30 -8.84 -0.93
CA ASP A 18 -10.93 -8.73 -2.34
C ASP A 18 -9.50 -8.20 -2.55
N VAL A 19 -8.77 -7.88 -1.48
CA VAL A 19 -7.43 -7.27 -1.53
C VAL A 19 -6.39 -8.23 -0.98
N TRP A 20 -5.35 -8.50 -1.79
CA TRP A 20 -4.19 -9.28 -1.37
C TRP A 20 -3.17 -8.42 -0.62
N ALA A 21 -2.91 -7.20 -1.12
CA ALA A 21 -2.10 -6.19 -0.47
C ALA A 21 -2.57 -4.78 -0.81
N ASP A 22 -2.23 -3.81 0.02
CA ASP A 22 -2.27 -2.41 -0.36
C ASP A 22 -1.05 -1.64 0.13
N MET A 23 -0.74 -0.55 -0.58
CA MET A 23 0.22 0.44 -0.13
C MET A 23 -0.46 1.80 -0.03
N THR A 24 -0.02 2.62 0.92
CA THR A 24 -0.51 3.98 1.12
C THR A 24 0.65 4.96 1.20
N TYR A 25 0.51 6.06 0.45
CA TYR A 25 1.31 7.27 0.56
C TYR A 25 0.41 8.38 1.10
N GLY A 26 0.73 8.91 2.29
CA GLY A 26 -0.11 9.84 3.03
C GLY A 26 0.61 11.09 3.49
N PRO A 27 0.69 12.16 2.67
CA PRO A 27 1.15 13.47 3.12
C PRO A 27 0.14 14.07 4.10
N SER A 28 0.40 13.89 5.40
CA SER A 28 -0.46 14.23 6.54
C SER A 28 -0.84 15.71 6.56
N LEU A 29 0.06 16.61 6.17
CA LEU A 29 -0.21 18.06 6.12
C LEU A 29 -1.14 18.46 4.96
N ALA A 30 -1.23 17.65 3.92
CA ALA A 30 -2.08 17.90 2.77
C ALA A 30 -3.50 17.31 2.93
N TYR A 31 -3.76 16.62 4.05
CA TYR A 31 -5.00 15.87 4.30
C TYR A 31 -5.39 14.97 3.11
N SER A 32 -4.39 14.46 2.39
CA SER A 32 -4.60 13.58 1.25
C SER A 32 -3.88 12.26 1.44
N SER A 33 -4.42 11.23 0.81
CA SER A 33 -3.75 9.94 0.74
C SER A 33 -4.01 9.28 -0.59
N GLU A 34 -3.01 8.54 -1.05
CA GLU A 34 -3.08 7.69 -2.22
C GLU A 34 -2.95 6.25 -1.73
N THR A 35 -3.98 5.44 -1.95
CA THR A 35 -3.94 4.00 -1.64
C THR A 35 -3.96 3.22 -2.93
N VAL A 36 -2.99 2.34 -3.13
CA VAL A 36 -2.98 1.37 -4.24
C VAL A 36 -3.26 0.00 -3.65
N ALA A 37 -4.37 -0.61 -4.06
CA ALA A 37 -4.77 -1.97 -3.69
C ALA A 37 -4.46 -2.94 -4.84
N PHE A 38 -3.83 -4.05 -4.49
CA PHE A 38 -3.56 -5.21 -5.35
C PHE A 38 -4.69 -6.21 -5.12
N LEU A 39 -5.58 -6.35 -6.10
CA LEU A 39 -6.78 -7.16 -5.94
C LEU A 39 -6.46 -8.64 -6.09
N ARG A 40 -7.09 -9.46 -5.24
CA ARG A 40 -7.03 -10.92 -5.33
C ARG A 40 -7.89 -11.38 -6.50
N ASP A 41 -7.33 -12.24 -7.35
CA ASP A 41 -8.11 -13.01 -8.31
C ASP A 41 -8.62 -14.28 -7.61
N GLU A 42 -9.94 -14.44 -7.52
CA GLU A 42 -10.57 -15.58 -6.83
C GLU A 42 -10.35 -16.91 -7.57
N THR A 43 -9.97 -16.86 -8.85
CA THR A 43 -9.83 -18.06 -9.70
C THR A 43 -8.48 -18.76 -9.59
N SER A 44 -7.48 -18.16 -8.93
CA SER A 44 -6.17 -18.80 -8.77
C SER A 44 -5.75 -18.87 -7.30
N SER A 45 -5.46 -20.08 -6.83
CA SER A 45 -5.04 -20.36 -5.45
C SER A 45 -3.65 -19.80 -5.10
N MET A 46 -2.97 -19.18 -6.08
CA MET A 46 -1.69 -18.48 -5.94
C MET A 46 -1.64 -17.20 -6.80
N ALA A 47 -2.78 -16.56 -7.08
CA ALA A 47 -2.89 -15.61 -8.19
C ALA A 47 -2.03 -14.35 -8.01
N ASP A 48 -1.07 -14.17 -8.92
CA ASP A 48 -0.50 -12.89 -9.30
C ASP A 48 -1.62 -11.84 -9.37
N PRO A 49 -1.61 -10.78 -8.53
CA PRO A 49 -2.68 -9.78 -8.55
C PRO A 49 -2.75 -9.09 -9.91
N ARG A 50 -3.79 -9.41 -10.67
CA ARG A 50 -3.96 -8.89 -12.04
C ARG A 50 -4.42 -7.44 -12.08
N ILE A 51 -5.40 -7.13 -11.24
CA ILE A 51 -6.06 -5.82 -11.24
C ILE A 51 -5.60 -5.02 -10.04
N LEU A 52 -5.19 -3.78 -10.30
CA LEU A 52 -4.83 -2.82 -9.27
C LEU A 52 -5.84 -1.68 -9.25
N ARG A 53 -6.15 -1.20 -8.04
CA ARG A 53 -7.06 -0.07 -7.81
C ARG A 53 -6.32 1.01 -7.03
N MET A 54 -6.14 2.18 -7.63
CA MET A 54 -5.70 3.36 -6.90
C MET A 54 -6.93 4.16 -6.43
N THR A 55 -6.92 4.61 -5.18
CA THR A 55 -7.91 5.52 -4.62
C THR A 55 -7.20 6.72 -4.00
N LEU A 56 -7.44 7.89 -4.58
CA LEU A 56 -7.06 9.17 -3.98
C LEU A 56 -8.14 9.58 -3.00
N ARG A 57 -7.74 9.99 -1.80
CA ARG A 57 -8.61 10.55 -0.77
C ARG A 57 -8.18 11.96 -0.43
N ARG A 58 -9.16 12.81 -0.11
CA ARG A 58 -8.97 14.14 0.45
C ARG A 58 -9.89 14.31 1.65
N HIS A 59 -9.37 14.76 2.78
CA HIS A 59 -10.09 14.81 4.05
C HIS A 59 -10.77 13.47 4.39
N GLY A 60 -10.07 12.36 4.14
CA GLY A 60 -10.57 11.00 4.36
C GLY A 60 -11.62 10.50 3.37
N LYS A 61 -12.12 11.35 2.45
CA LYS A 61 -13.15 10.96 1.47
C LYS A 61 -12.51 10.56 0.13
N PRO A 62 -12.94 9.48 -0.52
CA PRO A 62 -12.45 9.11 -1.85
C PRO A 62 -12.87 10.18 -2.87
N THR A 63 -11.92 10.63 -3.67
CA THR A 63 -12.13 11.67 -4.70
C THR A 63 -11.92 11.15 -6.11
N VAL A 64 -10.96 10.24 -6.31
CA VAL A 64 -10.65 9.64 -7.62
C VAL A 64 -10.32 8.17 -7.42
N THR A 65 -10.86 7.33 -8.30
CA THR A 65 -10.50 5.91 -8.39
C THR A 65 -10.01 5.62 -9.80
N THR A 66 -8.83 5.05 -9.92
CA THR A 66 -8.27 4.59 -11.20
C THR A 66 -7.82 3.14 -11.10
N TRP A 67 -7.61 2.53 -12.25
CA TRP A 67 -7.38 1.10 -12.39
C TRP A 67 -6.16 0.83 -13.26
N ALA A 68 -5.51 -0.30 -13.02
CA ALA A 68 -4.45 -0.81 -13.87
C ALA A 68 -4.57 -2.34 -13.98
N ASP A 69 -4.04 -2.89 -15.06
CA ASP A 69 -4.01 -4.33 -15.34
C ASP A 69 -2.57 -4.77 -15.61
N SER A 70 -2.08 -5.76 -14.87
CA SER A 70 -0.73 -6.30 -15.05
C SER A 70 -0.56 -7.03 -16.38
N ARG A 71 -1.65 -7.47 -17.02
CA ARG A 71 -1.61 -8.15 -18.32
C ARG A 71 -1.32 -7.21 -19.48
N THR A 72 -1.77 -5.96 -19.37
CA THR A 72 -1.68 -4.97 -20.46
C THR A 72 -0.70 -3.84 -20.17
N CYS A 73 -0.29 -3.65 -18.91
CA CYS A 73 0.73 -2.66 -18.54
C CYS A 73 1.97 -3.33 -17.92
N PRO A 74 3.15 -3.22 -18.56
CA PRO A 74 4.41 -3.75 -18.01
C PRO A 74 4.76 -3.19 -16.63
N GLY A 75 4.49 -1.91 -16.39
CA GLY A 75 4.73 -1.27 -15.09
C GLY A 75 3.86 -1.85 -13.97
N ALA A 76 2.64 -2.28 -14.28
CA ALA A 76 1.78 -2.98 -13.34
C ALA A 76 2.27 -4.41 -13.07
N ALA A 77 2.68 -5.15 -14.11
CA ALA A 77 3.33 -6.45 -13.93
C ALA A 77 4.61 -6.38 -13.07
N GLU A 78 5.42 -5.33 -13.26
CA GLU A 78 6.60 -5.10 -12.44
C GLU A 78 6.23 -4.76 -11.00
N ALA A 79 5.26 -3.87 -10.77
CA ALA A 79 4.77 -3.53 -9.44
C ALA A 79 4.24 -4.76 -8.67
N VAL A 80 3.58 -5.68 -9.36
CA VAL A 80 3.10 -6.94 -8.75
C VAL A 80 4.26 -7.82 -8.33
N ARG A 81 5.25 -8.05 -9.21
CA ARG A 81 6.48 -8.78 -8.84
C ARG A 81 7.22 -8.09 -7.69
N HIS A 82 7.17 -6.76 -7.63
CA HIS A 82 7.83 -5.97 -6.60
C HIS A 82 7.27 -6.22 -5.18
N LEU A 83 6.07 -6.78 -5.05
CA LEU A 83 5.47 -7.19 -3.76
C LEU A 83 6.30 -8.24 -3.02
N GLN A 84 7.03 -9.10 -3.74
CA GLN A 84 7.90 -10.11 -3.12
C GLN A 84 9.12 -9.49 -2.42
N PHE A 85 9.39 -8.21 -2.69
CA PHE A 85 10.55 -7.47 -2.19
C PHE A 85 10.16 -6.38 -1.19
N ILE A 86 8.97 -6.48 -0.57
CA ILE A 86 8.59 -5.60 0.54
C ILE A 86 9.66 -5.72 1.65
N PRO A 87 10.28 -4.60 2.06
CA PRO A 87 11.33 -4.63 3.07
C PRO A 87 10.74 -4.97 4.44
N MET A 88 11.25 -6.04 5.06
CA MET A 88 10.82 -6.48 6.39
C MET A 88 11.62 -5.79 7.50
N PRO A 89 10.97 -5.35 8.58
CA PRO A 89 11.67 -4.71 9.70
C PRO A 89 12.53 -5.72 10.45
N THR A 90 13.68 -5.26 10.96
CA THR A 90 14.47 -5.99 11.94
C THR A 90 14.10 -5.54 13.35
N PRO A 91 13.98 -6.45 14.34
CA PRO A 91 13.80 -6.06 15.73
C PRO A 91 14.95 -5.14 16.17
N SER A 92 14.61 -4.08 16.91
CA SER A 92 15.60 -3.20 17.55
C SER A 92 15.39 -3.21 19.06
N LEU A 93 16.49 -3.08 19.81
CA LEU A 93 16.40 -2.84 21.23
C LEU A 93 15.94 -1.39 21.47
N PRO A 94 15.11 -1.12 22.49
CA PRO A 94 14.75 0.24 22.84
C PRO A 94 16.02 1.04 23.12
N SER A 95 16.32 2.01 22.25
CA SER A 95 17.29 3.06 22.54
C SER A 95 16.52 4.33 22.90
N ASN A 96 17.16 5.27 23.61
CA ASN A 96 16.55 6.55 23.96
C ASN A 96 16.17 7.31 22.67
N ALA A 97 14.94 7.13 22.20
CA ALA A 97 14.48 7.61 20.91
C ALA A 97 14.29 9.14 20.93
N THR A 98 15.10 9.86 20.15
CA THR A 98 15.02 11.33 20.01
C THR A 98 14.80 11.82 18.59
N ALA A 99 14.68 10.93 17.60
CA ALA A 99 14.45 11.34 16.21
C ALA A 99 12.95 11.38 15.90
N LEU A 100 12.32 12.54 16.10
CA LEU A 100 10.99 12.83 15.55
C LEU A 100 11.16 13.27 14.10
N ILE A 101 10.79 12.42 13.14
CA ILE A 101 10.79 12.79 11.72
C ILE A 101 9.47 13.52 11.43
N LEU A 102 9.57 14.84 11.17
CA LEU A 102 8.45 15.78 10.96
C LEU A 102 8.32 16.22 9.49
N ASP A 103 8.61 15.33 8.55
CA ASP A 103 8.33 15.56 7.12
C ASP A 103 6.82 15.50 6.80
N GLY A 104 6.03 14.88 7.68
CA GLY A 104 4.60 14.76 7.57
C GLY A 104 4.13 13.71 6.56
N VAL A 105 4.96 12.77 6.09
CA VAL A 105 4.55 11.78 5.07
C VAL A 105 4.54 10.35 5.63
N GLY A 106 3.34 9.82 5.87
CA GLY A 106 3.18 8.42 6.28
C GLY A 106 3.29 7.46 5.09
N TYR A 107 4.08 6.40 5.26
CA TYR A 107 4.18 5.29 4.33
C TYR A 107 3.71 4.00 4.99
N ARG A 108 2.79 3.30 4.34
CA ARG A 108 2.20 2.07 4.88
C ARG A 108 2.03 1.01 3.82
N VAL A 109 2.23 -0.24 4.19
CA VAL A 109 1.93 -1.42 3.36
C VAL A 109 1.20 -2.44 4.21
N ARG A 110 0.12 -3.00 3.67
CA ARG A 110 -0.58 -4.16 4.23
C ARG A 110 -0.57 -5.30 3.24
N PHE A 111 -0.42 -6.52 3.71
CA PHE A 111 -0.44 -7.69 2.83
C PHE A 111 -0.81 -8.94 3.61
N ARG A 112 -1.41 -9.92 2.92
CA ARG A 112 -1.64 -11.25 3.50
C ARG A 112 -0.34 -12.03 3.50
N ALA A 113 0.09 -12.49 4.68
CA ALA A 113 1.29 -13.31 4.85
C ALA A 113 0.92 -14.66 5.46
N HIS A 114 1.68 -15.69 5.16
CA HIS A 114 1.54 -17.03 5.73
C HIS A 114 2.81 -17.42 6.49
N TYR A 115 2.68 -18.24 7.53
CA TYR A 115 3.81 -18.82 8.24
C TYR A 115 3.80 -20.34 8.05
N GLY A 116 4.65 -20.84 7.15
CA GLY A 116 4.60 -22.24 6.69
C GLY A 116 3.35 -22.52 5.87
N SER A 117 2.70 -23.67 6.12
CA SER A 117 1.45 -24.09 5.46
C SER A 117 0.18 -23.51 6.10
N GLU A 118 0.31 -22.75 7.20
CA GLU A 118 -0.83 -22.34 8.02
C GLU A 118 -1.07 -20.82 8.01
N ILE A 119 -2.37 -20.51 7.99
CA ILE A 119 -3.10 -19.25 8.21
C ILE A 119 -2.49 -17.98 7.63
N GLY A 120 -3.19 -17.43 6.63
CA GLY A 120 -2.91 -16.13 6.04
C GLY A 120 -3.45 -14.98 6.91
N PHE A 121 -2.59 -14.31 7.69
CA PHE A 121 -2.98 -13.10 8.44
C PHE A 121 -2.48 -11.83 7.74
N PRO A 122 -3.25 -10.72 7.76
CA PRO A 122 -2.76 -9.46 7.26
C PRO A 122 -1.66 -8.91 8.17
N LEU A 123 -0.49 -8.64 7.62
CA LEU A 123 0.56 -7.84 8.25
C LEU A 123 0.42 -6.38 7.83
N GLU A 124 0.77 -5.46 8.73
CA GLU A 124 0.87 -4.03 8.43
C GLU A 124 2.26 -3.54 8.80
N LEU A 125 2.91 -2.87 7.84
CA LEU A 125 4.18 -2.18 8.02
C LEU A 125 3.95 -0.69 7.86
N ASN A 126 4.44 0.09 8.80
CA ASN A 126 4.38 1.55 8.79
C ASN A 126 5.78 2.13 8.93
N SER A 127 6.03 3.24 8.24
CA SER A 127 7.29 3.95 8.31
C SER A 127 7.12 5.42 7.92
N ASN A 128 8.23 6.17 8.00
CA ASN A 128 8.29 7.55 7.55
C ASN A 128 9.33 7.72 6.41
N ALA A 129 9.53 8.92 5.86
CA ALA A 129 10.51 9.11 4.79
C ALA A 129 11.93 8.79 5.25
N GLY A 130 12.80 8.54 4.25
CA GLY A 130 14.18 8.09 4.46
C GLY A 130 14.31 6.62 4.85
N THR A 131 13.21 5.88 4.95
CA THR A 131 13.23 4.44 5.26
C THR A 131 13.19 3.58 3.99
N PRO A 132 13.67 2.32 4.05
CA PRO A 132 13.54 1.38 2.93
C PRO A 132 12.09 1.16 2.46
N LEU A 133 11.13 1.18 3.39
CA LEU A 133 9.71 1.04 3.05
C LEU A 133 9.19 2.25 2.27
N ALA A 134 9.59 3.47 2.65
CA ALA A 134 9.26 4.67 1.87
C ALA A 134 9.83 4.61 0.45
N GLU A 135 11.07 4.16 0.30
CA GLU A 135 11.70 3.97 -1.01
C GLU A 135 10.97 2.93 -1.86
N TRP A 136 10.58 1.80 -1.26
CA TRP A 136 9.78 0.76 -1.91
C TRP A 136 8.44 1.31 -2.41
N VAL A 137 7.68 2.01 -1.56
CA VAL A 137 6.39 2.62 -1.95
C VAL A 137 6.57 3.62 -3.09
N ASN A 138 7.58 4.50 -2.99
CA ASN A 138 7.83 5.49 -4.04
C ASN A 138 8.21 4.83 -5.38
N ARG A 139 9.05 3.80 -5.37
CA ARG A 139 9.40 3.03 -6.57
C ARG A 139 8.16 2.40 -7.21
N THR A 140 7.33 1.72 -6.41
CA THR A 140 6.09 1.11 -6.90
C THR A 140 5.14 2.14 -7.51
N ARG A 141 5.02 3.33 -6.91
CA ARG A 141 4.22 4.44 -7.48
C ARG A 141 4.74 4.90 -8.84
N VAL A 142 6.07 5.00 -8.99
CA VAL A 142 6.70 5.37 -10.27
C VAL A 142 6.43 4.32 -11.34
N MET A 143 6.57 3.03 -11.03
CA MET A 143 6.26 1.92 -11.94
C MET A 143 4.82 1.98 -12.45
N LEU A 144 3.88 2.36 -11.58
CA LEU A 144 2.44 2.36 -11.87
C LEU A 144 1.94 3.61 -12.57
N LYS A 145 2.70 4.72 -12.51
CA LYS A 145 2.30 6.01 -13.09
C LYS A 145 1.75 5.93 -14.52
N PRO A 146 2.36 5.20 -15.47
CA PRO A 146 1.85 5.12 -16.84
C PRO A 146 0.64 4.18 -17.01
N CYS A 147 0.28 3.38 -16.00
CA CYS A 147 -0.72 2.32 -16.13
C CYS A 147 -2.14 2.73 -15.78
N TRP A 148 -2.34 3.88 -15.12
CA TRP A 148 -3.63 4.24 -14.57
C TRP A 148 -4.65 4.68 -15.61
N THR A 149 -5.82 4.05 -15.59
CA THR A 149 -6.98 4.40 -16.43
C THR A 149 -8.22 4.63 -15.56
N MET A 150 -9.22 5.34 -16.10
CA MET A 150 -10.49 5.57 -15.40
C MET A 150 -11.43 4.35 -15.48
N THR A 151 -11.21 3.46 -16.46
CA THR A 151 -12.07 2.31 -16.72
C THR A 151 -11.52 1.08 -16.03
N ARG A 152 -12.36 0.41 -15.24
CA ARG A 152 -11.99 -0.88 -14.65
C ARG A 152 -11.78 -1.92 -15.76
N PRO A 153 -10.64 -2.63 -15.79
CA PRO A 153 -10.43 -3.73 -16.73
C PRO A 153 -11.48 -4.83 -16.53
N GLU A 154 -11.94 -5.44 -17.62
CA GLU A 154 -12.86 -6.56 -17.57
C GLU A 154 -12.18 -7.76 -16.91
N LYS A 155 -12.92 -8.46 -16.04
CA LYS A 155 -12.54 -9.81 -15.63
C LYS A 155 -12.81 -10.69 -16.84
N ASP A 156 -11.81 -11.45 -17.29
CA ASP A 156 -12.01 -12.40 -18.39
C ASP A 156 -13.28 -13.24 -18.14
N VAL A 157 -14.12 -13.36 -19.17
CA VAL A 157 -15.27 -14.29 -19.21
C VAL A 157 -14.77 -15.70 -19.43
#